data_AF-U2X483-F1
#
_entry.id   AF-U2X483-F1
#
_cell.length_a   1.000
_cell.length_b   1.000
_cell.length_c   1.000
_cell.angle_alpha   90.00
_cell.angle_beta   90.00
_cell.angle_gamma   90.00
#
_symmetry.space_group_name_H-M   'P 1'
#
loop_
_entity.id
_entity.type
_entity.pdbx_description
1 polymer ?
#
loop_
_entity_poly.entity_id
_entity_poly.type
_entity_poly.pdbx_seq_one_letter_code
_entity_poly.pdbx_strand_id
1 'polypeptide(L)'
;MFAGHLTAEEKQHIHLHNRNGVNGYLWHVFSYKMRDCLTEEEAETAFDQEEKTCCYLFFQYGDDAFKVEDASVLKAADLAAENAKIDLYVVDSEFNWTFVITHESGWLGPYFSKR
;
A
#
# COMPACT_ATOMS: atom_id res chain seq x y z
N MET A 1 8.92 -7.46 -7.18
CA MET A 1 8.01 -8.31 -6.37
C MET A 1 7.82 -7.63 -5.02
N PHE A 2 6.57 -7.34 -4.63
CA PHE A 2 6.24 -6.50 -3.46
C PHE A 2 6.90 -6.96 -2.15
N ALA A 3 6.68 -8.20 -1.72
CA ALA A 3 7.28 -8.79 -0.51
C ALA A 3 8.33 -9.87 -0.86
N GLY A 4 9.12 -9.65 -1.92
CA GLY A 4 10.10 -10.62 -2.40
C GLY A 4 11.29 -10.83 -1.46
N HIS A 5 11.58 -9.87 -0.60
CA HIS A 5 12.68 -9.92 0.37
C HIS A 5 12.37 -10.78 1.60
N LEU A 6 11.10 -11.14 1.82
CA LEU A 6 10.67 -11.94 2.97
C LEU A 6 10.65 -13.44 2.65
N THR A 7 11.13 -14.23 3.59
CA THR A 7 11.01 -15.69 3.63
C THR A 7 9.56 -16.13 3.81
N ALA A 8 9.27 -17.41 3.56
CA ALA A 8 7.92 -17.95 3.78
C ALA A 8 7.49 -17.91 5.26
N GLU A 9 8.44 -18.06 6.18
CA GLU A 9 8.19 -18.01 7.63
C GLU A 9 7.83 -16.58 8.07
N GLU A 10 8.60 -15.58 7.63
CA GLU A 10 8.30 -14.16 7.88
C GLU A 10 6.93 -13.75 7.34
N LYS A 11 6.60 -14.18 6.12
CA LYS A 11 5.26 -13.93 5.51
C LYS A 11 4.13 -14.55 6.33
N GLN A 12 4.36 -15.70 6.95
CA GLN A 12 3.38 -16.33 7.83
C GLN A 12 3.27 -15.60 9.17
N HIS A 13 4.40 -15.18 9.73
CA HIS A 13 4.47 -14.48 11.02
C HIS A 13 3.68 -13.16 11.01
N ILE A 14 3.76 -12.42 9.90
CA ILE A 14 3.03 -11.15 9.74
C ILE A 14 1.62 -11.34 9.18
N HIS A 15 1.14 -12.57 9.02
CA HIS A 15 -0.17 -12.84 8.40
C HIS A 15 -0.31 -12.14 7.04
N LEU A 16 0.66 -12.30 6.12
CA LEU A 16 0.61 -11.64 4.81
C LEU A 16 -0.54 -12.15 3.92
N HIS A 17 -0.91 -13.42 4.11
CA HIS A 17 -1.96 -14.09 3.35
C HIS A 17 -2.96 -14.74 4.30
N ASN A 18 -4.21 -14.83 3.85
CA ASN A 18 -5.28 -15.53 4.56
C ASN A 18 -4.86 -16.97 4.86
N ARG A 19 -4.91 -17.37 6.14
CA ARG A 19 -4.60 -18.75 6.54
C ARG A 19 -5.34 -19.13 7.81
N ASN A 20 -5.92 -20.32 7.83
CA ASN A 20 -6.58 -20.92 9.00
C ASN A 20 -7.63 -19.99 9.66
N GLY A 21 -8.38 -19.22 8.86
CA GLY A 21 -9.39 -18.27 9.36
C GLY A 21 -8.84 -16.95 9.87
N VAL A 22 -7.53 -16.71 9.79
CA VAL A 22 -6.91 -15.39 10.04
C VAL A 22 -6.86 -14.61 8.73
N ASN A 23 -7.42 -13.40 8.76
CA ASN A 23 -7.34 -12.47 7.63
C ASN A 23 -5.90 -11.96 7.49
N GLY A 24 -5.39 -11.97 6.27
CA GLY A 24 -4.06 -11.50 5.92
C GLY A 24 -4.11 -10.33 4.97
N TYR A 25 -3.26 -9.34 5.25
CA TYR A 25 -3.24 -8.06 4.56
C TYR A 25 -1.83 -7.75 4.05
N LEU A 26 -1.71 -7.25 2.82
CA LEU A 26 -0.39 -6.92 2.26
C LEU A 26 0.27 -5.77 3.02
N TRP A 27 -0.52 -4.87 3.61
CA TRP A 27 -0.02 -3.75 4.40
C TRP A 27 0.62 -4.18 5.73
N HIS A 28 0.47 -5.44 6.14
CA HIS A 28 1.19 -5.99 7.29
C HIS A 28 2.71 -5.94 7.14
N VAL A 29 3.23 -5.87 5.90
CA VAL A 29 4.66 -5.62 5.67
C VAL A 29 5.12 -4.32 6.37
N PHE A 30 4.24 -3.31 6.43
CA PHE A 30 4.52 -2.02 7.03
C PHE A 30 4.21 -2.00 8.52
N SER A 31 3.03 -2.48 8.94
CA SER A 31 2.65 -2.44 10.37
C SER A 31 3.54 -3.31 11.26
N TYR A 32 4.04 -4.44 10.74
CA TYR A 32 5.02 -5.30 11.41
C TYR A 32 6.48 -4.83 11.21
N LYS A 33 6.71 -3.70 10.54
CA LYS A 33 8.04 -3.10 10.31
C LYS A 33 9.00 -4.02 9.55
N MET A 34 8.47 -4.82 8.63
CA MET A 34 9.27 -5.65 7.73
C MET A 34 9.86 -4.85 6.55
N ARG A 35 9.47 -3.58 6.43
CA ARG A 35 10.06 -2.56 5.56
C ARG A 35 9.90 -1.19 6.20
N ASP A 36 10.91 -0.35 6.06
CA ASP A 36 10.83 1.05 6.47
C ASP A 36 9.74 1.79 5.70
N CYS A 37 8.94 2.56 6.42
CA CYS A 37 7.83 3.30 5.85
C CYS A 37 7.54 4.55 6.69
N LEU A 38 6.97 5.54 6.01
CA LEU A 38 6.29 6.68 6.61
C LEU A 38 4.83 6.30 6.86
N THR A 39 4.20 7.00 7.80
CA THR A 39 2.83 6.74 8.25
C THR A 39 2.00 8.02 8.28
N GLU A 40 0.69 7.90 8.11
CA GLU A 40 -0.28 9.00 8.29
C GLU A 40 0.07 10.22 7.41
N GLU A 41 0.10 11.43 7.99
CA GLU A 41 0.36 12.68 7.27
C GLU A 41 1.72 12.68 6.56
N GLU A 42 2.74 12.03 7.13
CA GLU A 42 4.05 11.91 6.49
C GLU A 42 3.98 11.02 5.24
N ALA A 43 3.17 9.96 5.29
CA ALA A 43 2.95 9.09 4.14
C ALA A 43 2.20 9.81 3.01
N GLU A 44 1.15 10.55 3.35
CA GLU A 44 0.37 11.34 2.39
C GLU A 44 1.23 12.42 1.75
N THR A 45 2.00 13.16 2.56
CA THR A 45 2.92 14.20 2.09
C THR A 45 3.98 13.62 1.16
N ALA A 46 4.56 12.48 1.51
CA ALA A 46 5.56 11.82 0.67
C ALA A 46 4.96 11.32 -0.64
N PHE A 47 3.76 10.74 -0.62
CA PHE A 47 3.05 10.37 -1.85
C PHE A 47 2.77 11.58 -2.74
N ASP A 48 2.29 12.68 -2.17
CA ASP A 48 1.96 13.90 -2.91
C ASP A 48 3.19 14.53 -3.58
N GLN A 49 4.36 14.39 -2.96
CA GLN A 49 5.66 14.87 -3.45
C GLN A 49 6.37 13.89 -4.37
N GLU A 50 5.97 12.62 -4.40
CA GLU A 50 6.60 11.62 -5.25
C GLU A 50 6.46 11.99 -6.73
N GLU A 51 7.57 11.89 -7.47
CA GLU A 51 7.59 12.06 -8.92
C GLU A 51 6.96 10.82 -9.58
N LYS A 52 5.70 10.97 -9.99
CA LYS A 52 4.91 9.90 -10.62
C LYS A 52 4.53 10.33 -12.03
N THR A 53 5.12 9.68 -13.03
CA THR A 53 4.66 9.81 -14.42
C THR A 53 3.45 8.93 -14.65
N CYS A 54 3.52 7.66 -14.24
CA CYS A 54 2.42 6.73 -14.21
C CYS A 54 2.43 5.89 -12.92
N CYS A 55 1.27 5.35 -12.54
CA CYS A 55 1.16 4.42 -11.43
C CYS A 55 0.07 3.38 -11.67
N TYR A 56 0.06 2.35 -10.83
CA TYR A 56 -0.93 1.29 -10.80
C TYR A 56 -1.67 1.34 -9.48
N LEU A 57 -3.00 1.19 -9.56
CA LEU A 57 -3.89 1.12 -8.43
C LEU A 57 -4.52 -0.28 -8.40
N PHE A 58 -4.51 -0.93 -7.25
CA PHE A 58 -5.20 -2.20 -7.07
C PHE A 58 -5.72 -2.32 -5.64
N PHE A 59 -6.73 -3.17 -5.47
CA PHE A 59 -7.36 -3.41 -4.17
C PHE A 59 -6.93 -4.77 -3.62
N GLN A 60 -6.80 -4.91 -2.28
CA GLN A 60 -6.32 -6.14 -1.62
C GLN A 60 -7.02 -7.43 -2.09
N TYR A 61 -8.32 -7.34 -2.37
CA TYR A 61 -9.15 -8.48 -2.79
C TYR A 61 -9.64 -8.38 -4.24
N GLY A 62 -9.05 -7.48 -5.02
CA GLY A 62 -9.34 -7.33 -6.45
C GLY A 62 -8.30 -8.06 -7.29
N ASP A 63 -8.74 -8.72 -8.36
CA ASP A 63 -7.84 -9.31 -9.37
C ASP A 63 -7.43 -8.29 -10.44
N ASP A 64 -8.10 -7.14 -10.48
CA ASP A 64 -7.86 -6.07 -11.44
C ASP A 64 -6.89 -5.01 -10.88
N ALA A 65 -6.06 -4.46 -11.78
CA ALA A 65 -5.25 -3.28 -11.52
C ALA A 65 -5.55 -2.21 -12.57
N PHE A 66 -5.65 -0.96 -12.12
CA PHE A 66 -5.90 0.21 -12.97
C PHE A 66 -4.61 0.99 -13.16
N LYS A 67 -4.29 1.32 -14.41
CA LYS A 67 -3.15 2.17 -14.73
C LYS A 67 -3.60 3.62 -14.86
N VAL A 68 -2.90 4.52 -14.19
CA VAL A 68 -3.03 5.97 -14.40
C VAL A 68 -1.84 6.43 -15.23
N GLU A 69 -2.09 6.87 -16.46
CA GLU A 69 -1.03 7.23 -17.41
C GLU A 69 -0.41 8.62 -17.16
N ASP A 70 -1.17 9.52 -16.52
CA ASP A 70 -0.69 10.82 -16.05
C ASP A 70 -1.01 10.96 -14.56
N ALA A 71 -0.09 10.45 -13.74
CA ALA A 71 -0.22 10.45 -12.29
C ALA A 71 0.45 11.67 -11.63
N SER A 72 0.94 12.63 -12.43
CA SER A 72 1.76 13.74 -11.93
C SER A 72 1.01 14.65 -10.94
N VAL A 73 -0.29 14.80 -11.14
CA VAL A 73 -1.18 15.60 -10.28
C VAL A 73 -1.96 14.78 -9.26
N LEU A 74 -1.81 13.45 -9.25
CA LEU A 74 -2.53 12.57 -8.33
C LEU A 74 -2.05 12.80 -6.89
N LYS A 75 -3.01 13.10 -6.01
CA LYS A 75 -2.80 13.35 -4.57
C LYS A 75 -3.49 12.31 -3.71
N ALA A 76 -3.01 12.14 -2.48
CA ALA A 76 -3.60 11.25 -1.50
C ALA A 76 -5.09 11.59 -1.26
N ALA A 77 -5.41 12.89 -1.23
CA ALA A 77 -6.78 13.37 -1.07
C ALA A 77 -7.73 12.95 -2.21
N ASP A 78 -7.22 12.74 -3.44
CA ASP A 78 -8.03 12.26 -4.57
C ASP A 78 -8.44 10.78 -4.41
N LEU A 79 -7.68 10.04 -3.58
CA LEU A 79 -7.88 8.62 -3.31
C LEU A 79 -8.67 8.38 -2.02
N ALA A 80 -8.76 9.40 -1.16
CA ALA A 80 -9.52 9.36 0.09
C ALA A 80 -11.02 9.40 -0.20
N ALA A 81 -11.63 8.23 -0.42
CA ALA A 81 -13.08 8.11 -0.62
C ALA A 81 -13.83 8.23 0.71
N GLU A 82 -15.03 8.83 0.69
CA GLU A 82 -15.93 8.98 1.85
C GLU A 82 -16.39 7.64 2.49
N ASN A 83 -16.08 6.49 1.87
CA ASN A 83 -16.41 5.14 2.36
C ASN A 83 -15.18 4.19 2.35
N ALA A 84 -14.06 4.61 2.95
CA ALA A 84 -12.79 3.85 3.05
C ALA A 84 -12.91 2.53 3.84
N LYS A 85 -13.59 1.53 3.27
CA LYS A 85 -13.74 0.17 3.81
C LYS A 85 -12.87 -0.87 3.09
N ILE A 86 -12.00 -0.42 2.19
CA ILE A 86 -11.18 -1.29 1.35
C ILE A 86 -9.73 -0.80 1.37
N ASP A 87 -8.81 -1.75 1.31
CA ASP A 87 -7.38 -1.47 1.19
C ASP A 87 -7.04 -1.16 -0.27
N LEU A 88 -6.48 0.03 -0.50
CA LEU A 88 -6.03 0.52 -1.81
C LEU A 88 -4.51 0.64 -1.82
N TYR A 89 -3.90 0.06 -2.85
CA TYR A 89 -2.46 0.11 -3.08
C TYR A 89 -2.18 0.94 -4.33
N VAL A 90 -1.22 1.85 -4.23
CA VAL A 90 -0.70 2.62 -5.36
C VAL A 90 0.79 2.38 -5.47
N VAL A 91 1.25 1.97 -6.65
CA VAL A 91 2.64 1.57 -6.89
C VAL A 91 3.11 2.07 -8.26
N ASP A 92 4.41 2.19 -8.44
CA ASP A 92 5.01 2.27 -9.79
C ASP A 92 5.14 0.87 -10.42
N SER A 93 5.56 0.81 -11.69
CA SER A 93 5.69 -0.45 -12.44
C SER A 93 6.65 -1.47 -11.81
N GLU A 94 7.62 -1.00 -11.01
CA GLU A 94 8.68 -1.85 -10.46
C GLU A 94 8.58 -2.05 -8.94
N PHE A 95 7.58 -1.45 -8.30
CA PHE A 95 7.46 -1.39 -6.84
C PHE A 95 8.69 -0.72 -6.18
N ASN A 96 9.24 0.32 -6.81
CA ASN A 96 10.23 1.22 -6.23
C ASN A 96 9.63 2.08 -5.11
N TRP A 97 8.33 2.40 -5.20
CA TRP A 97 7.57 2.98 -4.11
C TRP A 97 6.19 2.34 -3.99
N THR A 98 5.61 2.42 -2.79
CA THR A 98 4.26 1.93 -2.51
C THR A 98 3.60 2.89 -1.54
N PHE A 99 2.43 3.39 -1.94
CA PHE A 99 1.50 4.08 -1.07
C PHE A 99 0.29 3.18 -0.80
N VAL A 100 -0.16 3.11 0.45
CA VAL A 100 -1.29 2.25 0.82
C VAL A 100 -2.24 3.02 1.73
N ILE A 101 -3.50 3.06 1.32
CA ILE A 101 -4.62 3.48 2.17
C ILE A 101 -5.26 2.21 2.70
N THR A 102 -5.33 2.06 4.02
CA THR A 102 -5.93 0.89 4.64
C THR A 102 -7.42 1.14 4.92
N HIS A 103 -8.18 0.05 5.03
CA HIS A 103 -9.54 0.10 5.57
C HIS A 103 -9.59 0.43 7.08
N GLU A 104 -8.42 0.49 7.74
CA GLU A 104 -8.23 0.87 9.14
C GLU A 104 -7.61 2.28 9.27
N SER A 105 -7.79 3.12 8.24
CA SER A 105 -7.28 4.50 8.23
C SER A 105 -7.76 5.27 9.47
N GLY A 106 -6.81 5.94 10.12
CA GLY A 106 -7.00 6.59 11.43
C GLY A 106 -6.58 5.74 12.63
N TRP A 107 -6.25 4.46 12.42
CA TRP A 107 -5.64 3.58 13.42
C TRP A 107 -4.34 2.96 12.91
N LEU A 108 -4.33 2.51 11.65
CA LEU A 108 -3.16 1.93 10.99
C LEU A 108 -3.05 2.43 9.56
N GLY A 109 -1.99 3.16 9.26
CA GLY A 109 -1.78 3.78 7.95
C GLY A 109 -2.53 5.10 7.78
N PRO A 110 -2.49 5.72 6.59
CA PRO A 110 -1.83 5.24 5.36
C PRO A 110 -0.32 5.05 5.51
N TYR A 111 0.26 4.24 4.62
CA TYR A 111 1.70 3.94 4.59
C TYR A 111 2.33 4.41 3.29
N PHE A 112 3.54 4.95 3.35
CA PHE A 112 4.37 5.21 2.17
C PHE A 112 5.74 4.59 2.38
N SER A 113 6.23 3.84 1.41
CA SER A 113 7.51 3.16 1.50
C SER A 113 8.25 3.21 0.17
N LYS A 114 9.56 3.44 0.24
CA LYS A 114 10.48 3.25 -0.88
C LYS A 114 11.25 1.95 -0.69
N ARG A 115 11.54 1.29 -1.81
CA ARG A 115 12.30 0.05 -1.85
C ARG A 115 13.80 0.28 -1.65
#